data_AF-A0A9W6A550-F1
#
_entry.id   AF-A0A9W6A550-F1
#
_cell.length_a   1.000
_cell.length_b   1.000
_cell.length_c   1.000
_cell.angle_alpha   90.00
_cell.angle_beta   90.00
_cell.angle_gamma   90.00
#
_symmetry.space_group_name_H-M   'P 1'
#
loop_
_entity.id
_entity.type
_entity.pdbx_description
1 polymer ?
#
loop_
_entity_poly.entity_id
_entity_poly.type
_entity_poly.pdbx_seq_one_letter_code
_entity_poly.pdbx_strand_id
1 'polypeptide(L)'
;MILNYPPPTLISYGKSPPKGYTDYAAMVDRIAGIYNYLAYNPQIKDEDLVLIVDSQDVFFQLPPEVLIQRFQKLLKENNEKLLKKYGTVTVDRPYRTGSQETIQKYSQRVLFAASKECFPGLTLDAGCVTVPESSLPPDAYGWKTDIHPQGHLNRPRWLKPGAVVGQAADLKMIYAEVLRFVHQHRNARGDYLAMTQMFGRQEYVRELERRDSANGFMEWLYTLVGISDASNITGATQPHLESGTRYEYGIGVDYESRLFFNMRNAKMDVEWLHYNNVTKTSAVQMQHGVPREKRLLIPSDITPENIGNPFIQPKFGKDDWLNPPFNETLDKLPNPRNHTWHNLPLMTNIHSASVPALLHVDGDHSVLDKWWSEMWYQPWARALLRKYMRTPNGFDAAQSSLLGGQEWWDMRGGRGGLWTDKGEWLAYTEVCGSYDKELFDDDFGPFGKESGEDADEPVYNRFGNVIKGKEKPGIW
;
A
#
# COMPACT_ATOMS: atom_id res chain seq x y z
N MET A 1 9.31 7.63 5.70
CA MET A 1 10.06 8.34 6.75
C MET A 1 9.15 9.11 7.70
N ILE A 2 8.50 10.20 7.28
CA ILE A 2 7.62 11.05 8.14
C ILE A 2 6.56 10.24 8.90
N LEU A 3 5.96 9.25 8.24
CA LEU A 3 4.93 8.37 8.80
C LEU A 3 5.48 7.14 9.55
N ASN A 4 6.78 7.11 9.85
CA ASN A 4 7.46 5.99 10.53
C ASN A 4 7.42 4.64 9.79
N TYR A 5 7.15 4.60 8.49
CA TYR A 5 7.41 3.40 7.68
C TYR A 5 8.90 3.02 7.73
N PRO A 6 9.21 1.71 7.66
CA PRO A 6 10.60 1.26 7.56
C PRO A 6 11.27 1.86 6.31
N PRO A 7 12.62 2.00 6.32
CA PRO A 7 13.35 2.46 5.15
C PRO A 7 12.99 1.65 3.90
N PRO A 8 12.53 2.28 2.81
CA PRO A 8 12.15 1.56 1.61
C PRO A 8 13.38 0.94 0.95
N THR A 9 13.17 -0.08 0.13
CA THR A 9 14.22 -0.67 -0.71
C THR A 9 13.95 -0.35 -2.18
N LEU A 10 14.89 0.35 -2.82
CA LEU A 10 14.82 0.65 -4.24
C LEU A 10 15.32 -0.54 -5.07
N ILE A 11 14.43 -1.04 -5.91
CA ILE A 11 14.73 -2.12 -6.84
C ILE A 11 15.36 -1.57 -8.11
N SER A 12 16.44 -2.19 -8.59
CA SER A 12 17.15 -1.79 -9.81
C SER A 12 17.75 -0.36 -9.76
N TYR A 13 18.09 0.14 -8.57
CA TYR A 13 18.72 1.46 -8.42
C TYR A 13 20.08 1.55 -9.12
N GLY A 14 20.38 2.72 -9.71
CA GLY A 14 21.66 3.00 -10.38
C GLY A 14 21.85 2.31 -11.74
N LYS A 15 20.86 1.55 -12.24
CA LYS A 15 20.92 0.99 -13.59
C LYS A 15 20.61 2.06 -14.62
N SER A 16 21.56 2.35 -15.50
CA SER A 16 21.33 3.23 -16.65
C SER A 16 20.74 2.40 -17.79
N PRO A 17 19.53 2.74 -18.27
CA PRO A 17 18.94 2.01 -19.39
C PRO A 17 19.80 2.21 -20.66
N PRO A 18 20.06 1.15 -21.44
CA PRO A 18 20.78 1.27 -22.70
C PRO A 18 20.01 2.13 -23.72
N LYS A 19 20.70 2.64 -24.75
CA LYS A 19 20.02 3.34 -25.86
C LYS A 19 19.00 2.41 -26.51
N GLY A 20 17.76 2.87 -26.67
CA GLY A 20 16.65 2.07 -27.22
C GLY A 20 15.91 1.21 -26.19
N TYR A 21 16.06 1.51 -24.89
CA TYR A 21 15.30 0.86 -23.83
C TYR A 21 13.81 1.10 -23.99
N THR A 22 13.07 0.01 -24.19
CA THR A 22 11.62 0.05 -24.44
C THR A 22 10.83 -0.02 -23.14
N ASP A 23 9.58 0.42 -23.16
CA ASP A 23 8.67 0.29 -22.01
C ASP A 23 8.50 -1.17 -21.58
N TYR A 24 8.52 -2.10 -22.54
CA TYR A 24 8.52 -3.54 -22.25
C TYR A 24 9.76 -3.97 -21.48
N ALA A 25 10.96 -3.53 -21.90
CA ALA A 25 12.20 -3.86 -21.19
C ALA A 25 12.20 -3.27 -19.77
N ALA A 26 11.75 -2.03 -19.61
CA ALA A 26 11.60 -1.38 -18.30
C ALA A 26 10.67 -2.16 -17.37
N MET A 27 9.52 -2.60 -17.90
CA MET A 27 8.56 -3.42 -17.16
C MET A 27 9.16 -4.77 -16.76
N VAL A 28 9.81 -5.48 -17.68
CA VAL A 28 10.45 -6.78 -17.38
C VAL A 28 11.53 -6.63 -16.32
N ASP A 29 12.39 -5.62 -16.42
CA ASP A 29 13.46 -5.38 -15.44
C ASP A 29 12.91 -5.03 -14.05
N ARG A 30 11.78 -4.31 -13.99
CA ARG A 30 11.06 -4.04 -12.74
C ARG A 30 10.54 -5.33 -12.11
N ILE A 31 9.81 -6.15 -12.86
CA ILE A 31 9.24 -7.41 -12.38
C ILE A 31 10.34 -8.40 -11.98
N ALA A 32 11.39 -8.54 -12.79
CA ALA A 32 12.54 -9.38 -12.51
C ALA A 32 13.28 -8.90 -11.26
N GLY A 33 13.46 -7.59 -11.09
CA GLY A 33 14.07 -7.02 -9.89
C GLY A 33 13.28 -7.33 -8.62
N ILE A 34 11.95 -7.17 -8.65
CA ILE A 34 11.07 -7.50 -7.52
C ILE A 34 11.16 -8.99 -7.21
N TYR A 35 11.01 -9.85 -8.22
CA TYR A 35 11.09 -11.30 -8.04
C TYR A 35 12.44 -11.72 -7.45
N ASN A 36 13.55 -11.23 -8.00
CA ASN A 36 14.89 -11.58 -7.55
C ASN A 36 15.13 -11.13 -6.10
N TYR A 37 14.64 -9.95 -5.73
CA TYR A 37 14.74 -9.45 -4.37
C TYR A 37 13.96 -10.33 -3.39
N LEU A 38 12.73 -10.71 -3.72
CA LEU A 38 11.92 -11.60 -2.88
C LEU A 38 12.45 -13.04 -2.81
N ALA A 39 13.05 -13.54 -3.90
CA ALA A 39 13.44 -14.94 -4.02
C ALA A 39 14.85 -15.24 -3.51
N TYR A 40 15.78 -14.29 -3.67
CA TYR A 40 17.21 -14.54 -3.48
C TYR A 40 17.87 -13.65 -2.42
N ASN A 41 17.18 -12.66 -1.88
CA ASN A 41 17.75 -11.83 -0.81
C ASN A 41 17.69 -12.59 0.53
N PRO A 42 18.84 -12.88 1.18
CA PRO A 42 18.87 -13.63 2.43
C PRO A 42 18.25 -12.90 3.62
N GLN A 43 18.00 -11.59 3.51
CA GLN A 43 17.35 -10.80 4.56
C GLN A 43 15.82 -10.94 4.56
N ILE A 44 15.23 -11.45 3.47
CA ILE A 44 13.79 -11.63 3.33
C ILE A 44 13.44 -13.08 3.66
N LYS A 45 12.56 -13.26 4.64
CA LYS A 45 11.99 -14.56 5.01
C LYS A 45 10.61 -14.71 4.41
N ASP A 46 10.19 -15.96 4.23
CA ASP A 46 8.92 -16.30 3.59
C ASP A 46 7.71 -15.75 4.37
N GLU A 47 7.81 -15.64 5.70
CA GLU A 47 6.81 -15.08 6.60
C GLU A 47 6.78 -13.55 6.69
N ASP A 48 7.77 -12.85 6.13
CA ASP A 48 7.87 -11.40 6.25
C ASP A 48 6.72 -10.71 5.50
N LEU A 49 6.14 -9.68 6.13
CA LEU A 49 5.12 -8.85 5.50
C LEU A 49 5.78 -7.81 4.60
N VAL A 50 5.46 -7.83 3.32
CA VAL A 50 6.05 -6.93 2.32
C VAL A 50 4.96 -6.06 1.70
N LEU A 51 5.25 -4.76 1.63
CA LEU A 51 4.49 -3.77 0.88
C LEU A 51 5.30 -3.36 -0.35
N ILE A 52 4.75 -3.61 -1.54
CA ILE A 52 5.35 -3.19 -2.82
C ILE A 52 4.49 -2.07 -3.38
N VAL A 53 5.12 -0.95 -3.73
CA VAL A 53 4.46 0.23 -4.27
C VAL A 53 5.21 0.74 -5.50
N ASP A 54 4.47 1.37 -6.41
CA ASP A 54 5.06 2.16 -7.49
C ASP A 54 5.77 3.40 -6.93
N SER A 55 6.79 3.85 -7.65
CA SER A 55 7.74 4.85 -7.15
C SER A 55 7.40 6.30 -7.53
N GLN A 56 6.47 6.53 -8.47
CA GLN A 56 6.26 7.84 -9.09
C GLN A 56 5.00 8.56 -8.60
N ASP A 57 3.96 7.81 -8.25
CA ASP A 57 2.59 8.32 -8.09
C ASP A 57 1.87 7.73 -6.87
N VAL A 58 2.63 7.38 -5.82
CA VAL A 58 2.08 6.86 -4.57
C VAL A 58 2.37 7.79 -3.41
N PHE A 59 1.32 8.22 -2.71
CA PHE A 59 1.42 8.95 -1.45
C PHE A 59 0.97 8.11 -0.27
N PHE A 60 1.69 8.23 0.84
CA PHE A 60 1.31 7.61 2.11
C PHE A 60 0.57 8.65 2.95
N GLN A 61 -0.61 8.30 3.45
CA GLN A 61 -1.44 9.16 4.28
C GLN A 61 -1.40 8.76 5.76
N LEU A 62 -1.42 7.45 6.05
CA LEU A 62 -1.53 6.91 7.41
C LEU A 62 -0.30 6.08 7.81
N PRO A 63 0.03 6.00 9.13
CA PRO A 63 1.13 5.19 9.65
C PRO A 63 1.03 3.69 9.32
N PRO A 64 2.15 2.94 9.34
CA PRO A 64 2.18 1.52 8.99
C PRO A 64 1.32 0.65 9.90
N GLU A 65 1.16 1.00 11.18
CA GLU A 65 0.33 0.25 12.14
C GLU A 65 -1.13 0.16 11.67
N VAL A 66 -1.65 1.26 11.13
CA VAL A 66 -3.03 1.33 10.61
C VAL A 66 -3.17 0.46 9.37
N LEU A 67 -2.18 0.53 8.46
CA LEU A 67 -2.15 -0.30 7.26
C LEU A 67 -2.17 -1.79 7.61
N ILE A 68 -1.32 -2.22 8.55
CA ILE A 68 -1.17 -3.62 8.93
C ILE A 68 -2.41 -4.13 9.65
N GLN A 69 -2.93 -3.35 10.61
CA GLN A 69 -4.16 -3.70 11.31
C GLN A 69 -5.34 -3.87 10.34
N ARG A 70 -5.46 -2.96 9.36
CA ARG A 70 -6.52 -3.03 8.35
C ARG A 70 -6.32 -4.19 7.39
N PHE A 71 -5.09 -4.48 6.98
CA PHE A 71 -4.75 -5.62 6.13
C PHE A 71 -5.16 -6.93 6.79
N GLN A 72 -4.76 -7.14 8.04
CA GLN A 72 -5.12 -8.34 8.81
C GLN A 72 -6.64 -8.46 8.99
N LYS A 73 -7.32 -7.34 9.30
CA LYS A 73 -8.79 -7.31 9.43
C LYS A 73 -9.48 -7.65 8.12
N LEU A 74 -9.05 -7.09 6.99
CA LEU A 74 -9.59 -7.38 5.67
C LEU A 74 -9.37 -8.84 5.27
N LEU A 75 -8.17 -9.39 5.50
CA LEU A 75 -7.92 -10.81 5.24
C LEU A 75 -8.85 -11.69 6.06
N LYS A 76 -9.04 -11.40 7.35
CA LYS A 76 -9.97 -12.15 8.20
C LYS A 76 -11.41 -12.08 7.66
N GLU A 77 -11.92 -10.87 7.41
CA GLU A 77 -13.27 -10.63 6.91
C GLU A 77 -13.52 -11.34 5.56
N ASN A 78 -12.57 -11.26 4.63
CA ASN A 78 -12.70 -11.88 3.32
C ASN A 78 -12.52 -13.40 3.38
N ASN A 79 -11.63 -13.92 4.22
CA ASN A 79 -11.46 -15.36 4.39
C ASN A 79 -12.67 -15.99 5.07
N GLU A 80 -13.36 -15.31 5.98
CA GLU A 80 -14.65 -15.76 6.51
C GLU A 80 -15.73 -15.85 5.41
N LYS A 81 -15.76 -14.90 4.47
CA LYS A 81 -16.66 -14.96 3.31
C LYS A 81 -16.32 -16.13 2.39
N LEU A 82 -15.03 -16.34 2.09
CA LEU A 82 -14.57 -17.47 1.28
C LEU A 82 -14.90 -18.82 1.94
N LEU A 83 -14.73 -18.93 3.26
CA LEU A 83 -15.09 -20.12 4.02
C LEU A 83 -16.58 -20.42 3.93
N LYS A 84 -17.43 -19.39 4.07
CA LYS A 84 -18.89 -19.54 3.92
C LYS A 84 -19.29 -19.95 2.49
N LYS A 85 -18.61 -19.40 1.48
CA LYS A 85 -18.94 -19.60 0.06
C LYS A 85 -18.43 -20.95 -0.48
N TYR A 86 -17.23 -21.37 -0.09
CA TYR A 86 -16.54 -22.53 -0.69
C TYR A 86 -16.27 -23.68 0.29
N GLY A 87 -16.44 -23.46 1.59
CA GLY A 87 -16.26 -24.48 2.62
C GLY A 87 -14.81 -24.88 2.87
N THR A 88 -14.64 -26.10 3.36
CA THR A 88 -13.36 -26.69 3.74
C THR A 88 -13.02 -27.89 2.86
N VAL A 89 -11.74 -28.26 2.84
CA VAL A 89 -11.22 -29.46 2.19
C VAL A 89 -10.41 -30.27 3.20
N THR A 90 -10.52 -31.59 3.13
CA THR A 90 -9.71 -32.51 3.93
C THR A 90 -8.45 -32.87 3.14
N VAL A 91 -7.29 -32.62 3.71
CA VAL A 91 -5.99 -32.95 3.12
C VAL A 91 -5.22 -33.92 4.00
N ASP A 92 -4.57 -34.89 3.37
CA ASP A 92 -3.66 -35.81 4.03
C ASP A 92 -2.31 -35.10 4.26
N ARG A 93 -1.81 -35.10 5.49
CA ARG A 93 -0.48 -34.53 5.77
C ARG A 93 0.62 -35.44 5.20
N PRO A 94 1.55 -34.91 4.38
CA PRO A 94 2.61 -35.73 3.80
C PRO A 94 3.59 -36.29 4.84
N TYR A 95 3.70 -35.67 6.02
CA TYR A 95 4.66 -36.05 7.07
C TYR A 95 4.05 -36.74 8.30
N ARG A 96 2.73 -37.00 8.31
CA ARG A 96 2.06 -37.78 9.36
C ARG A 96 1.04 -38.71 8.71
N THR A 97 1.46 -39.94 8.47
CA THR A 97 0.60 -41.03 7.99
C THR A 97 -0.60 -41.19 8.93
N GLY A 98 -1.81 -40.96 8.39
CA GLY A 98 -3.08 -41.17 9.11
C GLY A 98 -3.68 -39.94 9.80
N SER A 99 -3.07 -38.74 9.73
CA SER A 99 -3.73 -37.51 10.21
C SER A 99 -4.30 -36.70 9.05
N GLN A 100 -5.62 -36.78 8.88
CA GLN A 100 -6.40 -35.90 8.01
C GLN A 100 -6.60 -34.55 8.69
N GLU A 101 -6.34 -33.46 7.97
CA GLU A 101 -6.59 -32.11 8.46
C GLU A 101 -7.63 -31.41 7.58
N THR A 102 -8.66 -30.87 8.21
CA THR A 102 -9.67 -30.07 7.53
C THR A 102 -9.20 -28.62 7.51
N ILE A 103 -8.87 -28.11 6.33
CA ILE A 103 -8.45 -26.72 6.14
C ILE A 103 -9.46 -25.95 5.30
N GLN A 104 -9.45 -24.63 5.41
CA GLN A 104 -10.23 -23.76 4.52
C GLN A 104 -9.77 -23.95 3.07
N LYS A 105 -10.73 -24.14 2.16
CA LYS A 105 -10.44 -24.46 0.76
C LYS A 105 -9.71 -23.34 0.02
N TYR A 106 -10.16 -22.10 0.20
CA TYR A 106 -9.59 -20.92 -0.44
C TYR A 106 -9.38 -19.78 0.55
N SER A 107 -8.22 -19.13 0.50
CA SER A 107 -7.90 -17.99 1.37
C SER A 107 -7.18 -16.90 0.59
N GLN A 108 -7.57 -15.65 0.80
CA GLN A 108 -6.78 -14.48 0.43
C GLN A 108 -5.60 -14.34 1.38
N ARG A 109 -4.45 -14.02 0.79
CA ARG A 109 -3.15 -13.83 1.46
C ARG A 109 -2.46 -12.55 1.01
N VAL A 110 -2.83 -12.03 -0.17
CA VAL A 110 -2.27 -10.84 -0.78
C VAL A 110 -3.42 -9.91 -1.18
N LEU A 111 -3.29 -8.62 -0.89
CA LEU A 111 -4.29 -7.62 -1.28
C LEU A 111 -3.67 -6.59 -2.23
N PHE A 112 -4.32 -6.41 -3.38
CA PHE A 112 -4.04 -5.35 -4.35
C PHE A 112 -5.05 -4.21 -4.23
N ALA A 113 -4.73 -3.06 -4.84
CA ALA A 113 -5.70 -1.99 -5.04
C ALA A 113 -6.84 -2.43 -5.98
N ALA A 114 -8.06 -1.97 -5.72
CA ALA A 114 -9.19 -2.12 -6.64
C ALA A 114 -9.31 -0.90 -7.56
N SER A 115 -9.79 -1.11 -8.79
CA SER A 115 -10.10 -0.06 -9.77
C SER A 115 -11.54 -0.18 -10.26
N LYS A 116 -12.07 0.94 -10.75
CA LYS A 116 -13.35 1.09 -11.44
C LYS A 116 -13.30 0.76 -12.93
N GLU A 117 -12.12 0.44 -13.44
CA GLU A 117 -11.89 0.04 -14.83
C GLU A 117 -11.12 -1.27 -14.85
N CYS A 118 -11.50 -2.20 -15.72
CA CYS A 118 -10.68 -3.37 -16.00
C CYS A 118 -9.54 -3.01 -16.95
N PHE A 119 -8.61 -3.95 -17.18
CA PHE A 119 -7.59 -3.80 -18.22
C PHE A 119 -8.25 -3.45 -19.58
N PRO A 120 -7.81 -2.38 -20.26
CA PRO A 120 -8.43 -1.94 -21.51
C PRO A 120 -8.36 -3.01 -22.60
N GLY A 121 -9.47 -3.26 -23.28
CA GLY A 121 -9.55 -4.22 -24.39
C GLY A 121 -9.79 -5.68 -23.98
N LEU A 122 -10.00 -5.97 -22.69
CA LEU A 122 -10.29 -7.32 -22.17
C LEU A 122 -11.73 -7.50 -21.67
N THR A 123 -12.70 -6.83 -22.28
CA THR A 123 -14.09 -6.78 -21.76
C THR A 123 -14.74 -8.15 -21.52
N LEU A 124 -14.38 -9.18 -22.30
CA LEU A 124 -14.87 -10.56 -22.16
C LEU A 124 -13.87 -11.51 -21.49
N ASP A 125 -12.71 -11.03 -21.06
CA ASP A 125 -11.72 -11.87 -20.37
C ASP A 125 -12.24 -12.23 -18.97
N ALA A 126 -11.84 -13.41 -18.47
CA ALA A 126 -12.15 -13.84 -17.11
C ALA A 126 -11.74 -12.77 -16.08
N GLY A 127 -10.59 -12.12 -16.25
CA GLY A 127 -10.12 -11.05 -15.36
C GLY A 127 -11.02 -9.81 -15.28
N CYS A 128 -11.97 -9.66 -16.20
CA CYS A 128 -12.95 -8.57 -16.18
C CYS A 128 -14.37 -9.00 -15.81
N VAL A 129 -14.75 -10.24 -16.16
CA VAL A 129 -16.12 -10.75 -16.02
C VAL A 129 -16.29 -11.62 -14.78
N THR A 130 -15.31 -12.47 -14.47
CA THR A 130 -15.45 -13.55 -13.47
C THR A 130 -14.99 -13.13 -12.08
N VAL A 131 -14.41 -11.93 -11.97
CA VAL A 131 -14.02 -11.35 -10.69
C VAL A 131 -15.25 -11.07 -9.81
N PRO A 132 -15.15 -11.21 -8.47
CA PRO A 132 -16.26 -10.94 -7.59
C PRO A 132 -16.80 -9.50 -7.72
N GLU A 133 -18.09 -9.36 -7.44
CA GLU A 133 -18.71 -8.04 -7.33
C GLU A 133 -18.12 -7.24 -6.17
N SER A 134 -18.15 -5.91 -6.30
CA SER A 134 -17.70 -5.00 -5.25
C SER A 134 -18.50 -5.20 -3.96
N SER A 135 -17.85 -5.09 -2.80
CA SER A 135 -18.53 -5.08 -1.49
C SER A 135 -19.31 -3.79 -1.24
N LEU A 136 -19.13 -2.76 -2.08
CA LEU A 136 -19.93 -1.55 -2.00
C LEU A 136 -21.41 -1.84 -2.32
N PRO A 137 -22.34 -1.09 -1.68
CA PRO A 137 -23.76 -1.07 -2.03
C PRO A 137 -24.02 -1.07 -3.56
N PRO A 138 -24.92 -1.91 -4.12
CA PRO A 138 -25.25 -1.91 -5.55
C PRO A 138 -25.82 -0.59 -6.10
N ASP A 139 -26.19 0.33 -5.22
CA ASP A 139 -26.64 1.69 -5.51
C ASP A 139 -25.63 2.74 -5.00
N ALA A 140 -24.34 2.41 -4.81
CA ALA A 140 -23.34 3.30 -4.22
C ALA A 140 -23.24 4.67 -4.93
N TYR A 141 -23.59 4.75 -6.21
CA TYR A 141 -23.64 5.95 -7.06
C TYR A 141 -25.06 6.25 -7.56
N GLY A 142 -26.10 5.80 -6.84
CA GLY A 142 -27.49 5.91 -7.27
C GLY A 142 -27.88 4.91 -8.36
N TRP A 143 -28.94 5.23 -9.08
CA TRP A 143 -29.49 4.37 -10.15
C TRP A 143 -28.53 4.19 -11.35
N LYS A 144 -27.48 5.00 -11.44
CA LYS A 144 -26.44 4.92 -12.48
C LYS A 144 -25.22 4.08 -12.11
N THR A 145 -25.24 3.44 -10.93
CA THR A 145 -24.16 2.56 -10.47
C THR A 145 -23.88 1.46 -11.50
N ASP A 146 -22.61 1.26 -11.86
CA ASP A 146 -22.12 0.24 -12.80
C ASP A 146 -22.65 0.32 -14.26
N ILE A 147 -23.45 1.33 -14.60
CA ILE A 147 -24.02 1.49 -15.96
C ILE A 147 -23.56 2.77 -16.67
N HIS A 148 -22.78 3.61 -16.00
CA HIS A 148 -22.35 4.89 -16.57
C HIS A 148 -21.24 4.67 -17.63
N PRO A 149 -21.37 5.21 -18.87
CA PRO A 149 -20.47 4.89 -19.98
C PRO A 149 -19.01 5.33 -19.76
N GLN A 150 -18.79 6.38 -18.95
CA GLN A 150 -17.44 6.84 -18.59
C GLN A 150 -16.78 6.04 -17.46
N GLY A 151 -17.48 5.09 -16.83
CA GLY A 151 -16.94 4.25 -15.76
C GLY A 151 -16.71 4.92 -14.40
N HIS A 152 -16.86 6.25 -14.28
CA HIS A 152 -16.67 6.97 -13.01
C HIS A 152 -17.75 6.65 -11.95
N LEU A 153 -18.89 6.04 -12.32
CA LEU A 153 -19.91 5.56 -11.38
C LEU A 153 -19.88 4.03 -11.21
N ASN A 154 -18.81 3.37 -11.67
CA ASN A 154 -18.62 1.96 -11.39
C ASN A 154 -18.15 1.78 -9.95
N ARG A 155 -18.58 0.71 -9.31
CA ARG A 155 -17.98 0.25 -8.06
C ARG A 155 -16.63 -0.39 -8.39
N PRO A 156 -15.56 -0.07 -7.64
CA PRO A 156 -14.27 -0.69 -7.87
C PRO A 156 -14.34 -2.18 -7.56
N ARG A 157 -13.80 -3.00 -8.46
CA ARG A 157 -13.75 -4.46 -8.33
C ARG A 157 -12.61 -5.14 -9.07
N TRP A 158 -12.02 -4.46 -10.05
CA TRP A 158 -10.93 -5.01 -10.84
C TRP A 158 -9.59 -4.78 -10.15
N LEU A 159 -8.70 -5.76 -10.25
CA LEU A 159 -7.33 -5.61 -9.74
C LEU A 159 -6.60 -4.49 -10.48
N LYS A 160 -5.92 -3.63 -9.73
CA LYS A 160 -4.94 -2.68 -10.25
C LYS A 160 -3.55 -2.95 -9.66
N PRO A 161 -2.52 -3.11 -10.50
CA PRO A 161 -1.13 -3.10 -10.05
C PRO A 161 -0.71 -1.74 -9.48
N GLY A 162 0.43 -1.72 -8.81
CA GLY A 162 1.08 -0.50 -8.31
C GLY A 162 1.03 -0.30 -6.80
N ALA A 163 0.16 -1.03 -6.10
CA ALA A 163 0.27 -1.21 -4.66
C ALA A 163 -0.24 -2.59 -4.27
N VAL A 164 0.58 -3.34 -3.52
CA VAL A 164 0.24 -4.67 -3.02
C VAL A 164 0.89 -4.93 -1.68
N VAL A 165 0.14 -5.56 -0.77
CA VAL A 165 0.66 -6.04 0.52
C VAL A 165 0.37 -7.53 0.69
N GLY A 166 1.34 -8.27 1.20
CA GLY A 166 1.24 -9.71 1.43
C GLY A 166 2.51 -10.29 2.03
N GLN A 167 2.49 -11.58 2.35
CA GLN A 167 3.71 -12.27 2.78
C GLN A 167 4.69 -12.46 1.61
N ALA A 168 5.98 -12.44 1.89
CA ALA A 168 7.02 -12.59 0.87
C ALA A 168 6.87 -13.90 0.09
N ALA A 169 6.51 -15.00 0.76
CA ALA A 169 6.29 -16.30 0.10
C ALA A 169 5.21 -16.22 -0.99
N ASP A 170 4.10 -15.53 -0.72
CA ASP A 170 2.99 -15.41 -1.66
C ASP A 170 3.31 -14.46 -2.80
N LEU A 171 3.94 -13.32 -2.49
CA LEU A 171 4.38 -12.36 -3.49
C LEU A 171 5.43 -12.97 -4.42
N LYS A 172 6.38 -13.75 -3.89
CA LYS A 172 7.39 -14.49 -4.68
C LYS A 172 6.72 -15.39 -5.72
N MET A 173 5.67 -16.12 -5.35
CA MET A 173 4.92 -16.97 -6.28
C MET A 173 4.18 -16.16 -7.34
N ILE A 174 3.56 -15.04 -6.96
CA ILE A 174 2.84 -14.16 -7.90
C ILE A 174 3.82 -13.56 -8.92
N TYR A 175 4.91 -12.94 -8.45
CA TYR A 175 5.88 -12.29 -9.34
C TYR A 175 6.65 -13.29 -10.21
N ALA A 176 6.86 -14.54 -9.74
CA ALA A 176 7.39 -15.61 -10.58
C ALA A 176 6.49 -15.90 -11.78
N GLU A 177 5.18 -16.00 -11.56
CA GLU A 177 4.21 -16.27 -12.62
C GLU A 177 4.06 -15.06 -13.56
N VAL A 178 4.04 -13.84 -13.02
CA VAL A 178 4.04 -12.62 -13.83
C VAL A 178 5.27 -12.59 -14.73
N LEU A 179 6.47 -12.87 -14.19
CA LEU A 179 7.70 -12.93 -14.96
C LEU A 179 7.66 -13.99 -16.07
N ARG A 180 7.14 -15.19 -15.76
CA ARG A 180 6.92 -16.26 -16.73
C ARG A 180 5.98 -15.80 -17.87
N PHE A 181 4.88 -15.13 -17.51
CA PHE A 181 3.89 -14.64 -18.48
C PHE A 181 4.49 -13.60 -19.43
N VAL A 182 5.19 -12.59 -18.91
CA VAL A 182 5.75 -11.50 -19.73
C VAL A 182 6.88 -11.95 -20.65
N HIS A 183 7.61 -13.01 -20.29
CA HIS A 183 8.57 -13.63 -21.20
C HIS A 183 7.90 -14.36 -22.37
N GLN A 184 6.73 -14.95 -22.16
CA GLN A 184 5.97 -15.64 -23.20
C GLN A 184 5.17 -14.65 -24.08
N HIS A 185 4.68 -13.55 -23.48
CA HIS A 185 3.82 -12.57 -24.14
C HIS A 185 4.49 -11.20 -24.13
N ARG A 186 5.09 -10.83 -25.26
CA ARG A 186 5.73 -9.51 -25.42
C ARG A 186 4.67 -8.39 -25.52
N ASN A 187 4.32 -7.81 -24.38
CA ASN A 187 3.40 -6.68 -24.27
C ASN A 187 3.96 -5.65 -23.28
N ALA A 188 3.99 -4.37 -23.67
CA ALA A 188 4.49 -3.28 -22.82
C ALA A 188 3.75 -3.15 -21.47
N ARG A 189 2.47 -3.53 -21.41
CA ARG A 189 1.66 -3.60 -20.17
C ARG A 189 1.43 -5.04 -19.71
N GLY A 190 2.41 -5.89 -19.98
CA GLY A 190 2.32 -7.34 -19.79
C GLY A 190 2.15 -7.75 -18.33
N ASP A 191 2.69 -6.97 -17.39
CA ASP A 191 2.51 -7.19 -15.95
C ASP A 191 1.07 -6.96 -15.49
N TYR A 192 0.45 -5.85 -15.93
CA TYR A 192 -0.96 -5.58 -15.65
C TYR A 192 -1.85 -6.64 -16.29
N LEU A 193 -1.59 -6.99 -17.56
CA LEU A 193 -2.30 -8.06 -18.25
C LEU A 193 -2.18 -9.39 -17.52
N ALA A 194 -0.96 -9.77 -17.11
CA ALA A 194 -0.69 -11.00 -16.37
C ALA A 194 -1.49 -11.05 -15.07
N MET A 195 -1.40 -10.00 -14.24
CA MET A 195 -2.09 -9.96 -12.96
C MET A 195 -3.62 -9.97 -13.12
N THR A 196 -4.16 -9.28 -14.14
CA THR A 196 -5.60 -9.35 -14.48
C THR A 196 -6.02 -10.77 -14.84
N GLN A 197 -5.28 -11.45 -15.70
CA GLN A 197 -5.61 -12.83 -16.11
C GLN A 197 -5.39 -13.84 -14.98
N MET A 198 -4.36 -13.67 -14.15
CA MET A 198 -4.13 -14.50 -12.97
C MET A 198 -5.30 -14.39 -12.00
N PHE A 199 -5.74 -13.17 -11.67
CA PHE A 199 -6.88 -12.97 -10.79
C PHE A 199 -8.18 -13.53 -11.40
N GLY A 200 -8.42 -13.29 -12.70
CA GLY A 200 -9.56 -13.87 -13.41
C GLY A 200 -9.60 -15.39 -13.39
N ARG A 201 -8.48 -16.04 -13.72
CA ARG A 201 -8.37 -17.51 -13.72
C ARG A 201 -8.56 -18.10 -12.32
N GLN A 202 -8.00 -17.46 -11.29
CA GLN A 202 -8.22 -17.85 -9.90
C GLN A 202 -9.72 -17.90 -9.58
N GLU A 203 -10.44 -16.81 -9.84
CA GLU A 203 -11.87 -16.72 -9.53
C GLU A 203 -12.72 -17.62 -10.43
N TYR A 204 -12.33 -17.78 -11.70
CA TYR A 204 -12.99 -18.72 -12.62
C TYR A 204 -12.90 -20.16 -12.12
N VAL A 205 -11.72 -20.62 -11.69
CA VAL A 205 -11.52 -21.98 -11.15
C VAL A 205 -12.29 -22.16 -9.84
N ARG A 206 -12.25 -21.16 -8.95
CA ARG A 206 -13.04 -21.19 -7.70
C ARG A 206 -14.54 -21.39 -7.99
N GLU A 207 -15.09 -20.67 -8.97
CA GLU A 207 -16.49 -20.80 -9.36
C GLU A 207 -16.82 -22.12 -10.08
N LEU A 208 -15.94 -22.62 -10.92
CA LEU A 208 -16.13 -23.93 -11.56
C LEU A 208 -16.30 -25.02 -10.51
N GLU A 209 -15.37 -25.09 -9.55
CA GLU A 209 -15.45 -26.09 -8.48
C GLU A 209 -16.65 -25.87 -7.56
N ARG A 210 -17.04 -24.61 -7.32
CA ARG A 210 -18.25 -24.29 -6.58
C ARG A 210 -19.48 -24.85 -7.28
N ARG A 211 -19.60 -24.67 -8.60
CA ARG A 211 -20.72 -25.21 -9.39
C ARG A 211 -20.79 -26.74 -9.35
N ASP A 212 -19.65 -27.42 -9.35
CA ASP A 212 -19.60 -28.88 -9.26
C ASP A 212 -20.07 -29.40 -7.89
N SER A 213 -19.88 -28.60 -6.84
CA SER A 213 -20.28 -28.94 -5.46
C SER A 213 -21.60 -28.31 -5.01
N ALA A 214 -22.17 -27.39 -5.79
CA ALA A 214 -23.35 -26.61 -5.42
C ALA A 214 -24.65 -27.38 -5.66
N ASN A 215 -25.64 -27.16 -4.79
CA ASN A 215 -26.99 -27.63 -5.01
C ASN A 215 -27.73 -26.69 -5.98
N GLY A 216 -27.98 -27.15 -7.20
CA GLY A 216 -28.62 -26.36 -8.26
C GLY A 216 -29.98 -25.75 -7.88
N PHE A 217 -30.75 -26.39 -7.00
CA PHE A 217 -32.02 -25.84 -6.52
C PHE A 217 -31.82 -24.62 -5.60
N MET A 218 -30.83 -24.69 -4.70
CA MET A 218 -30.52 -23.57 -3.79
C MET A 218 -29.91 -22.40 -4.56
N GLU A 219 -29.07 -22.67 -5.56
CA GLU A 219 -28.53 -21.62 -6.45
C GLU A 219 -29.63 -20.89 -7.23
N TRP A 220 -30.58 -21.65 -7.79
CA TRP A 220 -31.73 -21.07 -8.47
C TRP A 220 -32.54 -20.17 -7.51
N LEU A 221 -32.79 -20.64 -6.28
CA LEU A 221 -33.50 -19.87 -5.26
C LEU A 221 -32.74 -18.58 -4.88
N TYR A 222 -31.44 -18.67 -4.62
CA TYR A 222 -30.59 -17.53 -4.29
C TYR A 222 -30.52 -16.51 -5.41
N THR A 223 -30.48 -16.97 -6.66
CA THR A 223 -30.52 -16.11 -7.83
C THR A 223 -31.87 -15.39 -7.94
N LEU A 224 -32.98 -16.10 -7.72
CA LEU A 224 -34.32 -15.54 -7.82
C LEU A 224 -34.60 -14.48 -6.74
N VAL A 225 -34.11 -14.69 -5.52
CA VAL A 225 -34.26 -13.73 -4.40
C VAL A 225 -33.12 -12.70 -4.33
N GLY A 226 -32.18 -12.70 -5.28
CA GLY A 226 -31.14 -11.67 -5.41
C GLY A 226 -30.03 -11.71 -4.35
N ILE A 227 -29.79 -12.88 -3.73
CA ILE A 227 -28.74 -13.09 -2.71
C ILE A 227 -27.64 -14.04 -3.19
N SER A 228 -27.56 -14.31 -4.49
CA SER A 228 -26.53 -15.18 -5.04
C SER A 228 -25.16 -14.51 -4.98
N ASP A 229 -24.21 -15.19 -4.35
CA ASP A 229 -22.79 -14.81 -4.34
C ASP A 229 -22.02 -15.37 -5.54
N ALA A 230 -22.70 -16.00 -6.51
CA ALA A 230 -22.08 -16.63 -7.67
C ALA A 230 -21.39 -15.61 -8.58
N SER A 231 -20.12 -15.83 -8.94
CA SER A 231 -19.47 -14.99 -9.94
C SER A 231 -19.89 -15.38 -11.36
N ASN A 232 -19.91 -14.39 -12.26
CA ASN A 232 -20.37 -14.59 -13.63
C ASN A 232 -19.29 -15.29 -14.47
N ILE A 233 -19.49 -16.58 -14.75
CA ILE A 233 -18.59 -17.34 -15.63
C ILE A 233 -19.17 -17.61 -17.03
N THR A 234 -20.45 -17.33 -17.26
CA THR A 234 -21.11 -17.57 -18.56
C THR A 234 -20.92 -16.44 -19.54
N GLY A 235 -20.73 -15.20 -19.05
CA GLY A 235 -20.41 -14.04 -19.89
C GLY A 235 -18.93 -13.93 -20.28
N ALA A 236 -18.07 -14.80 -19.73
CA ALA A 236 -16.63 -14.74 -19.94
C ALA A 236 -16.20 -15.67 -21.08
N THR A 237 -15.19 -15.24 -21.83
CA THR A 237 -14.42 -16.12 -22.70
C THR A 237 -13.72 -17.14 -21.82
N GLN A 238 -13.92 -18.43 -22.09
CA GLN A 238 -13.34 -19.50 -21.29
C GLN A 238 -11.81 -19.37 -21.29
N PRO A 239 -11.17 -19.17 -20.12
CA PRO A 239 -9.72 -19.08 -20.07
C PRO A 239 -9.11 -20.45 -20.39
N HIS A 240 -7.94 -20.44 -21.01
CA HIS A 240 -7.16 -21.66 -21.20
C HIS A 240 -6.65 -22.17 -19.83
N LEU A 241 -7.10 -23.35 -19.43
CA LEU A 241 -6.70 -24.03 -18.20
C LEU A 241 -5.91 -25.29 -18.55
N GLU A 242 -4.68 -25.38 -18.03
CA GLU A 242 -3.76 -26.49 -18.22
C GLU A 242 -3.82 -27.41 -17.00
N SER A 243 -3.93 -28.71 -17.23
CA SER A 243 -3.93 -29.70 -16.15
C SER A 243 -2.58 -29.70 -15.42
N GLY A 244 -2.61 -29.81 -14.09
CA GLY A 244 -1.41 -29.74 -13.25
C GLY A 244 -0.88 -28.33 -12.99
N THR A 245 -1.51 -27.30 -13.56
CA THR A 245 -1.15 -25.90 -13.30
C THR A 245 -1.89 -25.36 -12.09
N ARG A 246 -1.19 -24.57 -11.28
CA ARG A 246 -1.76 -23.88 -10.12
C ARG A 246 -2.43 -22.57 -10.55
N TYR A 247 -3.67 -22.37 -10.14
CA TYR A 247 -4.41 -21.11 -10.38
C TYR A 247 -4.77 -20.36 -9.08
N GLU A 248 -4.53 -20.94 -7.91
CA GLU A 248 -4.82 -20.33 -6.61
C GLU A 248 -3.58 -19.61 -6.06
N TYR A 249 -3.59 -18.28 -6.12
CA TYR A 249 -2.49 -17.42 -5.66
C TYR A 249 -2.84 -16.60 -4.41
N GLY A 250 -4.02 -16.80 -3.82
CA GLY A 250 -4.49 -16.04 -2.67
C GLY A 250 -4.69 -14.56 -2.96
N ILE A 251 -4.93 -14.19 -4.23
CA ILE A 251 -5.10 -12.79 -4.64
C ILE A 251 -6.47 -12.30 -4.16
N GLY A 252 -6.48 -11.13 -3.52
CA GLY A 252 -7.67 -10.34 -3.21
C GLY A 252 -7.48 -8.87 -3.59
N VAL A 253 -8.56 -8.10 -3.54
CA VAL A 253 -8.55 -6.66 -3.84
C VAL A 253 -9.27 -5.87 -2.74
N ASP A 254 -8.80 -4.64 -2.50
CA ASP A 254 -9.38 -3.71 -1.53
C ASP A 254 -10.51 -2.88 -2.16
N TYR A 255 -11.73 -3.44 -2.18
CA TYR A 255 -12.91 -2.83 -2.80
C TYR A 255 -13.31 -1.47 -2.19
N GLU A 256 -13.03 -1.24 -0.91
CA GLU A 256 -13.53 -0.06 -0.19
C GLU A 256 -12.47 1.04 -0.05
N SER A 257 -11.28 0.83 -0.63
CA SER A 257 -10.12 1.73 -0.47
C SER A 257 -9.77 1.98 0.99
N ARG A 258 -9.75 0.93 1.82
CA ARG A 258 -9.35 1.00 3.24
C ARG A 258 -7.84 1.03 3.40
N LEU A 259 -7.12 0.36 2.50
CA LEU A 259 -5.66 0.34 2.36
C LEU A 259 -5.24 1.23 1.21
N PHE A 260 -5.73 0.94 0.01
CA PHE A 260 -5.24 1.51 -1.25
C PHE A 260 -6.38 2.22 -1.96
N PHE A 261 -6.27 3.53 -2.09
CA PHE A 261 -7.10 4.29 -3.00
C PHE A 261 -6.44 4.35 -4.37
N ASN A 262 -7.21 4.14 -5.43
CA ASN A 262 -6.77 4.29 -6.82
C ASN A 262 -7.58 5.40 -7.47
N MET A 263 -6.91 6.43 -7.97
CA MET A 263 -7.55 7.61 -8.54
C MET A 263 -8.26 7.37 -9.89
N ARG A 264 -7.86 6.35 -10.65
CA ARG A 264 -8.40 6.07 -11.99
C ARG A 264 -9.93 5.94 -11.95
N ASN A 265 -10.63 6.90 -12.57
CA ASN A 265 -12.09 7.07 -12.55
C ASN A 265 -12.72 7.32 -11.15
N ALA A 266 -11.91 7.54 -10.11
CA ALA A 266 -12.35 7.75 -8.73
C ALA A 266 -11.91 9.12 -8.16
N LYS A 267 -11.27 9.98 -8.95
CA LYS A 267 -10.86 11.35 -8.54
C LYS A 267 -11.98 12.15 -7.87
N MET A 268 -13.22 11.98 -8.33
CA MET A 268 -14.39 12.69 -7.80
C MET A 268 -15.03 12.01 -6.58
N ASP A 269 -14.54 10.85 -6.15
CA ASP A 269 -15.12 10.11 -5.01
C ASP A 269 -14.56 10.57 -3.66
N VAL A 270 -13.55 11.46 -3.67
CA VAL A 270 -12.74 11.76 -2.49
C VAL A 270 -12.80 13.23 -2.12
N GLU A 271 -12.72 13.50 -0.82
CA GLU A 271 -12.62 14.84 -0.26
C GLU A 271 -11.60 14.86 0.88
N TRP A 272 -10.98 16.02 1.10
CA TRP A 272 -10.12 16.27 2.25
C TRP A 272 -10.96 16.77 3.41
N LEU A 273 -11.21 15.91 4.39
CA LEU A 273 -12.13 16.17 5.47
C LEU A 273 -11.39 16.49 6.76
N HIS A 274 -11.89 17.52 7.46
CA HIS A 274 -11.60 17.74 8.86
C HIS A 274 -12.78 17.19 9.66
N TYR A 275 -12.56 16.11 10.41
CA TYR A 275 -13.64 15.38 11.07
C TYR A 275 -14.34 16.16 12.20
N ASN A 276 -13.71 17.22 12.72
CA ASN A 276 -14.34 18.16 13.64
C ASN A 276 -15.36 19.09 12.95
N ASN A 277 -15.33 19.24 11.62
CA ASN A 277 -16.28 20.05 10.86
C ASN A 277 -17.56 19.23 10.56
N VAL A 278 -18.43 19.15 11.57
CA VAL A 278 -19.68 18.38 11.51
C VAL A 278 -20.61 18.83 10.37
N THR A 279 -20.59 20.10 10.00
CA THR A 279 -21.39 20.62 8.89
C THR A 279 -20.92 20.02 7.56
N LYS A 280 -19.60 19.95 7.31
CA LYS A 280 -19.07 19.32 6.10
C LYS A 280 -19.26 17.80 6.14
N THR A 281 -18.94 17.13 7.24
CA THR A 281 -19.03 15.67 7.33
C THR A 281 -20.46 15.13 7.28
N SER A 282 -21.46 15.92 7.66
CA SER A 282 -22.88 15.56 7.53
C SER A 282 -23.48 15.87 6.15
N ALA A 283 -22.96 16.84 5.40
CA ALA A 283 -23.53 17.25 4.11
C ALA A 283 -22.81 16.68 2.88
N VAL A 284 -21.55 16.25 3.01
CA VAL A 284 -20.71 15.91 1.84
C VAL A 284 -21.22 14.67 1.08
N GLN A 285 -21.74 13.65 1.77
CA GLN A 285 -22.31 12.48 1.10
C GLN A 285 -23.55 12.83 0.28
N MET A 286 -24.41 13.72 0.80
CA MET A 286 -25.53 14.28 0.05
C MET A 286 -25.07 15.05 -1.18
N GLN A 287 -24.01 15.87 -1.06
CA GLN A 287 -23.42 16.63 -2.18
C GLN A 287 -22.88 15.72 -3.29
N HIS A 288 -22.35 14.55 -2.91
CA HIS A 288 -21.86 13.52 -3.82
C HIS A 288 -22.96 12.55 -4.30
N GLY A 289 -24.21 12.73 -3.83
CA GLY A 289 -25.34 11.91 -4.25
C GLY A 289 -25.29 10.46 -3.76
N VAL A 290 -24.67 10.19 -2.61
CA VAL A 290 -24.61 8.85 -1.99
C VAL A 290 -26.00 8.48 -1.45
N PRO A 291 -26.70 7.45 -1.98
CA PRO A 291 -28.08 7.18 -1.57
C PRO A 291 -28.22 6.65 -0.14
N ARG A 292 -27.21 5.92 0.33
CA ARG A 292 -27.16 5.32 1.67
C ARG A 292 -26.06 5.95 2.49
N GLU A 293 -26.37 7.14 3.01
CA GLU A 293 -25.43 7.91 3.82
C GLU A 293 -24.98 7.12 5.07
N LYS A 294 -23.68 7.20 5.35
CA LYS A 294 -23.04 6.70 6.55
C LYS A 294 -22.47 7.90 7.30
N ARG A 295 -22.57 7.89 8.62
CA ARG A 295 -21.92 8.93 9.43
C ARG A 295 -20.42 8.90 9.19
N LEU A 296 -19.87 9.99 8.66
CA LEU A 296 -18.44 10.18 8.48
C LEU A 296 -17.80 10.58 9.81
N LEU A 297 -17.56 9.59 10.66
CA LEU A 297 -16.81 9.72 11.90
C LEU A 297 -15.35 9.36 11.66
N ILE A 298 -14.46 9.87 12.51
CA ILE A 298 -13.06 9.47 12.45
C ILE A 298 -12.97 7.94 12.66
N PRO A 299 -12.18 7.22 11.84
CA PRO A 299 -12.00 5.79 12.04
C PRO A 299 -11.40 5.50 13.42
N SER A 300 -11.92 4.48 14.10
CA SER A 300 -11.49 4.14 15.45
C SER A 300 -10.02 3.72 15.54
N ASP A 301 -9.43 3.26 14.44
CA ASP A 301 -8.00 2.92 14.35
C ASP A 301 -7.09 4.15 14.16
N ILE A 302 -7.66 5.34 13.94
CA ILE A 302 -6.95 6.61 13.79
C ILE A 302 -7.36 7.55 14.94
N THR A 303 -7.23 7.10 16.17
CA THR A 303 -7.47 7.93 17.36
C THR A 303 -6.18 8.15 18.15
N PRO A 304 -6.07 9.25 18.91
CA PRO A 304 -4.90 9.51 19.75
C PRO A 304 -4.57 8.37 20.72
N GLU A 305 -5.57 7.60 21.15
CA GLU A 305 -5.39 6.46 22.06
C GLU A 305 -4.72 5.27 21.37
N ASN A 306 -4.99 5.06 20.07
CA ASN A 306 -4.50 3.89 19.34
C ASN A 306 -3.17 4.14 18.64
N ILE A 307 -2.95 5.34 18.09
CA ILE A 307 -1.73 5.65 17.31
C ILE A 307 -0.97 6.89 17.81
N GLY A 308 -1.43 7.51 18.90
CA GLY A 308 -0.82 8.74 19.42
C GLY A 308 -1.09 9.97 18.56
N ASN A 309 -0.45 11.09 18.91
CA ASN A 309 -0.48 12.31 18.12
C ASN A 309 0.89 12.52 17.45
N PRO A 310 0.94 12.72 16.10
CA PRO A 310 2.19 12.82 15.36
C PRO A 310 3.03 14.04 15.73
N PHE A 311 2.45 15.07 16.36
CA PHE A 311 3.15 16.31 16.72
C PHE A 311 3.77 16.30 18.13
N ILE A 312 3.59 15.22 18.89
CA ILE A 312 4.25 15.10 20.20
C ILE A 312 5.74 14.86 19.98
N GLN A 313 6.59 15.77 20.46
CA GLN A 313 8.04 15.57 20.43
C GLN A 313 8.45 14.44 21.38
N PRO A 314 9.36 13.54 20.96
CA PRO A 314 9.95 12.56 21.87
C PRO A 314 10.74 13.26 22.98
N LYS A 315 10.79 12.64 24.16
CA LYS A 315 11.60 13.13 25.29
C LYS A 315 13.00 12.55 25.15
N PHE A 316 14.00 13.43 25.19
CA PHE A 316 15.40 13.04 25.16
C PHE A 316 16.03 13.28 26.53
N GLY A 317 16.90 12.36 26.95
CA GLY A 317 17.74 12.52 28.11
C GLY A 317 18.77 13.62 27.92
N LYS A 318 19.30 14.16 29.02
CA LYS A 318 20.37 15.19 28.97
C LYS A 318 21.65 14.68 28.32
N ASP A 319 21.83 13.36 28.26
CA ASP A 319 23.02 12.71 27.71
C ASP A 319 22.84 12.15 26.29
N ASP A 320 21.65 12.28 25.71
CA ASP A 320 21.36 11.73 24.39
C ASP A 320 22.03 12.57 23.30
N TRP A 321 22.76 11.90 22.41
CA TRP A 321 23.32 12.55 21.23
C TRP A 321 22.24 12.66 20.13
N LEU A 322 21.78 13.88 19.87
CA LEU A 322 20.73 14.14 18.87
C LEU A 322 21.34 14.45 17.51
N ASN A 323 20.97 13.67 16.49
CA ASN A 323 21.35 13.94 15.11
C ASN A 323 20.08 13.89 14.22
N PRO A 324 19.68 15.00 13.59
CA PRO A 324 20.27 16.35 13.66
C PRO A 324 20.08 16.99 15.06
N PRO A 325 20.87 18.02 15.42
CA PRO A 325 20.70 18.74 16.69
C PRO A 325 19.33 19.42 16.75
N PHE A 326 18.82 19.59 17.97
CA PHE A 326 17.55 20.30 18.20
C PHE A 326 17.69 21.78 17.85
N ASN A 327 16.76 22.29 17.04
CA ASN A 327 16.66 23.68 16.63
C ASN A 327 15.21 24.14 16.75
N GLU A 328 14.94 25.15 17.58
CA GLU A 328 13.59 25.62 17.90
C GLU A 328 12.80 26.09 16.67
N THR A 329 13.49 26.62 15.65
CA THR A 329 12.86 27.10 14.41
C THR A 329 12.54 25.94 13.47
N LEU A 330 13.52 25.08 13.19
CA LEU A 330 13.37 23.98 12.22
C LEU A 330 12.54 22.81 12.77
N ASP A 331 12.49 22.64 14.08
CA ASP A 331 11.75 21.56 14.75
C ASP A 331 10.41 22.01 15.34
N LYS A 332 9.93 23.18 14.93
CA LYS A 332 8.66 23.75 15.37
C LYS A 332 7.50 22.90 14.84
N LEU A 333 6.82 22.21 15.76
CA LEU A 333 5.59 21.47 15.50
C LEU A 333 4.37 22.22 16.06
N PRO A 334 3.18 22.03 15.48
CA PRO A 334 1.97 22.67 15.97
C PRO A 334 1.57 22.10 17.35
N ASN A 335 0.75 22.84 18.09
CA ASN A 335 0.28 22.39 19.41
C ASN A 335 -0.58 21.12 19.25
N PRO A 336 -0.18 19.97 19.85
CA PRO A 336 -0.91 18.71 19.71
C PRO A 336 -2.35 18.75 20.24
N ARG A 337 -2.65 19.66 21.17
CA ARG A 337 -4.02 19.82 21.72
C ARG A 337 -4.99 20.39 20.71
N ASN A 338 -4.50 21.22 19.79
CA ASN A 338 -5.31 21.88 18.77
C ASN A 338 -5.24 21.15 17.41
N HIS A 339 -4.26 20.25 17.24
CA HIS A 339 -4.02 19.48 16.02
C HIS A 339 -4.11 17.99 16.35
N THR A 340 -5.31 17.54 16.67
CA THR A 340 -5.61 16.10 16.81
C THR A 340 -5.97 15.52 15.45
N TRP A 341 -6.07 14.19 15.35
CA TRP A 341 -6.55 13.52 14.13
C TRP A 341 -7.94 14.00 13.67
N HIS A 342 -8.77 14.58 14.54
CA HIS A 342 -10.04 15.19 14.15
C HIS A 342 -9.88 16.52 13.42
N ASN A 343 -8.77 17.21 13.63
CA ASN A 343 -8.47 18.52 13.06
C ASN A 343 -7.58 18.43 11.82
N LEU A 344 -7.04 17.26 11.50
CA LEU A 344 -6.17 17.09 10.34
C LEU A 344 -7.01 16.86 9.08
N PRO A 345 -6.59 17.38 7.91
CA PRO A 345 -7.19 17.04 6.64
C PRO A 345 -6.85 15.60 6.30
N LEU A 346 -7.88 14.74 6.25
CA LEU A 346 -7.75 13.36 5.82
C LEU A 346 -8.56 13.15 4.54
N MET A 347 -7.87 12.74 3.49
CA MET A 347 -8.50 12.30 2.25
C MET A 347 -9.37 11.08 2.55
N THR A 348 -10.66 11.22 2.27
CA THR A 348 -11.71 10.25 2.59
C THR A 348 -12.47 9.91 1.33
N ASN A 349 -12.64 8.63 1.04
CA ASN A 349 -13.57 8.16 0.02
C ASN A 349 -15.00 8.27 0.54
N ILE A 350 -15.79 9.12 -0.12
CA ILE A 350 -17.13 9.52 0.30
C ILE A 350 -18.15 8.40 0.09
N HIS A 351 -17.97 7.56 -0.94
CA HIS A 351 -18.88 6.45 -1.25
C HIS A 351 -18.64 5.23 -0.36
N SER A 352 -17.38 4.94 0.00
CA SER A 352 -17.06 3.84 0.93
C SER A 352 -17.04 4.28 2.40
N ALA A 353 -16.98 5.59 2.68
CA ALA A 353 -16.75 6.18 4.00
C ALA A 353 -15.43 5.73 4.64
N SER A 354 -14.40 5.47 3.83
CA SER A 354 -13.07 5.00 4.29
C SER A 354 -11.99 6.05 4.07
N VAL A 355 -11.05 6.13 5.02
CA VAL A 355 -9.83 6.94 4.90
C VAL A 355 -8.70 6.01 4.45
N PRO A 356 -8.26 5.97 3.19
CA PRO A 356 -7.19 5.06 2.76
C PRO A 356 -5.85 5.32 3.46
N ALA A 357 -5.03 4.28 3.60
CA ALA A 357 -3.67 4.41 4.12
C ALA A 357 -2.70 4.94 3.06
N LEU A 358 -2.88 4.53 1.80
CA LEU A 358 -2.09 4.95 0.64
C LEU A 358 -2.99 5.42 -0.49
N LEU A 359 -2.49 6.40 -1.24
CA LEU A 359 -3.12 6.97 -2.42
C LEU A 359 -2.25 6.64 -3.63
N HIS A 360 -2.78 5.87 -4.58
CA HIS A 360 -2.19 5.65 -5.89
C HIS A 360 -2.84 6.62 -6.87
N VAL A 361 -2.10 7.66 -7.25
CA VAL A 361 -2.53 8.78 -8.08
C VAL A 361 -2.36 8.45 -9.57
N ASP A 362 -2.83 7.27 -9.97
CA ASP A 362 -2.78 6.80 -11.36
C ASP A 362 -3.68 7.67 -12.26
N GLY A 363 -3.10 8.14 -13.37
CA GLY A 363 -3.81 8.86 -14.42
C GLY A 363 -3.45 10.35 -14.48
N ASP A 364 -4.27 11.20 -13.87
CA ASP A 364 -4.16 12.66 -13.99
C ASP A 364 -3.07 13.23 -13.06
N HIS A 365 -1.83 13.25 -13.53
CA HIS A 365 -0.69 13.75 -12.75
C HIS A 365 -0.78 15.25 -12.40
N SER A 366 -1.70 16.01 -13.00
CA SER A 366 -1.87 17.45 -12.67
C SER A 366 -2.34 17.69 -11.23
N VAL A 367 -2.82 16.66 -10.53
CA VAL A 367 -3.25 16.77 -9.14
C VAL A 367 -2.17 16.45 -8.12
N LEU A 368 -1.00 15.94 -8.54
CA LEU A 368 0.05 15.49 -7.63
C LEU A 368 0.49 16.61 -6.68
N ASP A 369 0.86 17.77 -7.24
CA ASP A 369 1.30 18.92 -6.44
C ASP A 369 0.21 19.40 -5.48
N LYS A 370 -1.05 19.47 -5.98
CA LYS A 370 -2.19 19.87 -5.17
C LYS A 370 -2.40 18.89 -4.01
N TRP A 371 -2.46 17.59 -4.28
CA TRP A 371 -2.73 16.59 -3.25
C TRP A 371 -1.55 16.43 -2.29
N TRP A 372 -0.33 16.66 -2.74
CA TRP A 372 0.84 16.75 -1.87
C TRP A 372 0.69 17.89 -0.86
N SER A 373 0.30 19.08 -1.30
CA SER A 373 0.09 20.24 -0.41
C SER A 373 -1.07 20.07 0.59
N GLU A 374 -2.02 19.17 0.29
CA GLU A 374 -3.15 18.85 1.19
C GLU A 374 -2.80 17.79 2.23
N MET A 375 -1.65 17.10 2.08
CA MET A 375 -1.20 16.11 3.07
C MET A 375 -1.01 16.78 4.42
N TRP A 376 -1.63 16.21 5.45
CA TRP A 376 -1.63 16.78 6.79
C TRP A 376 -0.23 17.03 7.37
N TYR A 377 0.79 16.30 6.92
CA TYR A 377 2.17 16.47 7.40
C TYR A 377 2.99 17.44 6.56
N GLN A 378 2.56 17.82 5.34
CA GLN A 378 3.36 18.60 4.41
C GLN A 378 3.82 19.95 5.02
N PRO A 379 2.95 20.74 5.68
CA PRO A 379 3.36 22.01 6.30
C PRO A 379 4.41 21.88 7.41
N TRP A 380 4.61 20.67 7.93
CA TRP A 380 5.54 20.36 9.01
C TRP A 380 6.55 19.29 8.61
N ALA A 381 6.69 19.01 7.31
CA ALA A 381 7.43 17.86 6.80
C ALA A 381 8.90 17.88 7.24
N ARG A 382 9.56 19.05 7.23
CA ARG A 382 10.94 19.19 7.72
C ARG A 382 11.06 18.83 9.20
N ALA A 383 10.25 19.46 10.04
CA ALA A 383 10.25 19.23 11.48
C ALA A 383 9.94 17.76 11.82
N LEU A 384 9.00 17.14 11.11
CA LEU A 384 8.65 15.73 11.27
C LEU A 384 9.76 14.79 10.78
N LEU A 385 10.45 15.12 9.69
CA LEU A 385 11.61 14.36 9.22
C LEU A 385 12.78 14.43 10.21
N ARG A 386 13.09 15.64 10.71
CA ARG A 386 14.11 15.82 11.76
C ARG A 386 13.75 15.07 13.03
N LYS A 387 12.47 15.09 13.42
CA LYS A 387 11.95 14.27 14.53
C LYS A 387 12.22 12.78 14.27
N TYR A 388 11.88 12.26 13.09
CA TYR A 388 12.10 10.86 12.72
C TYR A 388 13.59 10.45 12.75
N MET A 389 14.49 11.34 12.34
CA MET A 389 15.94 11.09 12.36
C MET A 389 16.52 11.04 13.78
N ARG A 390 15.93 11.78 14.73
CA ARG A 390 16.40 11.83 16.13
C ARG A 390 15.90 10.70 17.01
N THR A 391 14.85 9.99 16.60
CA THR A 391 14.35 8.86 17.38
C THR A 391 15.49 7.85 17.60
N PRO A 392 15.78 7.44 18.86
CA PRO A 392 17.00 6.72 19.18
C PRO A 392 17.16 5.42 18.40
N ASN A 393 18.36 5.17 17.89
CA ASN A 393 18.79 3.83 17.43
C ASN A 393 19.61 3.18 18.55
N GLY A 394 19.32 1.94 18.92
CA GLY A 394 20.15 1.19 19.89
C GLY A 394 19.35 0.35 20.88
N PHE A 395 19.86 0.19 22.10
CA PHE A 395 19.28 -0.66 23.15
C PHE A 395 17.82 -0.30 23.49
N ASP A 396 17.45 0.98 23.49
CA ASP A 396 16.06 1.41 23.77
C ASP A 396 15.11 1.11 22.60
N ALA A 397 15.58 1.20 21.35
CA ALA A 397 14.82 0.74 20.18
C ALA A 397 14.72 -0.79 20.14
N ALA A 398 15.78 -1.51 20.54
CA ALA A 398 15.78 -2.97 20.67
C ALA A 398 14.87 -3.44 21.84
N GLN A 399 14.86 -2.72 22.96
CA GLN A 399 13.97 -2.96 24.10
C GLN A 399 12.53 -2.60 23.76
N SER A 400 12.30 -1.49 23.06
CA SER A 400 10.99 -1.15 22.50
C SER A 400 10.52 -2.21 21.51
N SER A 401 11.40 -2.71 20.63
CA SER A 401 11.12 -3.81 19.69
C SER A 401 10.79 -5.12 20.42
N LEU A 402 11.51 -5.44 21.50
CA LEU A 402 11.21 -6.60 22.38
C LEU A 402 9.87 -6.47 23.10
N LEU A 403 9.38 -5.24 23.27
CA LEU A 403 8.08 -4.92 23.89
C LEU A 403 6.98 -4.61 22.85
N GLY A 404 7.24 -4.81 21.54
CA GLY A 404 6.26 -4.61 20.46
C GLY A 404 6.11 -3.18 19.95
N GLY A 405 7.08 -2.29 20.21
CA GLY A 405 7.14 -0.92 19.69
C GLY A 405 7.63 -0.85 18.25
N GLN A 406 7.37 0.29 17.58
CA GLN A 406 7.46 0.55 16.11
C GLN A 406 8.83 0.30 15.43
N GLU A 407 9.83 -0.23 16.11
CA GLU A 407 11.19 -0.45 15.56
C GLU A 407 11.43 -1.91 15.11
N TRP A 408 10.44 -2.79 15.29
CA TRP A 408 10.47 -4.20 14.90
C TRP A 408 10.25 -4.49 13.41
N TRP A 409 9.88 -3.48 12.61
CA TRP A 409 9.42 -3.69 11.22
C TRP A 409 10.54 -4.04 10.24
N ASP A 410 11.79 -3.63 10.52
CA ASP A 410 12.95 -3.89 9.66
C ASP A 410 14.22 -4.10 10.49
N MET A 411 14.71 -5.33 10.53
CA MET A 411 15.90 -5.69 11.31
C MET A 411 17.22 -5.21 10.68
N ARG A 412 17.21 -4.69 9.44
CA ARG A 412 18.42 -4.17 8.77
C ARG A 412 18.88 -2.86 9.38
N GLY A 413 17.99 -2.16 10.07
CA GLY A 413 18.25 -0.83 10.61
C GLY A 413 18.35 0.25 9.52
N GLY A 414 18.99 1.35 9.89
CA GLY A 414 19.08 2.56 9.08
C GLY A 414 17.91 3.52 9.34
N ARG A 415 18.22 4.82 9.50
CA ARG A 415 17.23 5.89 9.65
C ARG A 415 17.59 7.07 8.76
N GLY A 416 16.58 7.71 8.20
CA GLY A 416 16.76 8.90 7.36
C GLY A 416 17.42 8.58 6.01
N GLY A 417 17.03 7.47 5.39
CA GLY A 417 17.58 7.00 4.13
C GLY A 417 16.82 5.78 3.60
N LEU A 418 17.40 5.10 2.64
CA LEU A 418 16.82 3.96 1.96
C LEU A 418 17.87 2.91 1.62
N TRP A 419 17.42 1.68 1.40
CA TRP A 419 18.25 0.58 0.97
C TRP A 419 18.17 0.39 -0.54
N THR A 420 19.22 -0.13 -1.17
CA THR A 420 19.16 -0.68 -2.53
C THR A 420 18.89 -2.18 -2.50
N ASP A 421 18.44 -2.74 -3.62
CA ASP A 421 18.31 -4.19 -3.81
C ASP A 421 19.64 -4.97 -3.67
N LYS A 422 20.78 -4.27 -3.70
CA LYS A 422 22.12 -4.80 -3.44
C LYS A 422 22.55 -4.75 -1.97
N GLY A 423 21.72 -4.18 -1.10
CA GLY A 423 22.05 -4.00 0.33
C GLY A 423 22.93 -2.79 0.62
N GLU A 424 22.98 -1.79 -0.27
CA GLU A 424 23.69 -0.53 -0.03
C GLU A 424 22.75 0.46 0.67
N TRP A 425 23.25 1.20 1.65
CA TRP A 425 22.50 2.26 2.33
C TRP A 425 22.75 3.61 1.66
N LEU A 426 21.68 4.30 1.27
CA LEU A 426 21.73 5.65 0.71
C LEU A 426 21.06 6.62 1.67
N ALA A 427 21.75 7.69 2.01
CA ALA A 427 21.21 8.71 2.90
C ALA A 427 20.10 9.51 2.18
N TYR A 428 19.14 10.05 2.95
CA TYR A 428 18.08 10.91 2.42
C TYR A 428 18.63 12.05 1.56
N THR A 429 19.69 12.72 2.01
CA THR A 429 20.30 13.85 1.29
C THR A 429 20.90 13.45 -0.05
N GLU A 430 21.31 12.19 -0.23
CA GLU A 430 21.87 11.69 -1.48
C GLU A 430 20.79 11.47 -2.54
N VAL A 431 19.60 11.04 -2.12
CA VAL A 431 18.52 10.68 -3.04
C VAL A 431 17.49 11.79 -3.23
N CYS A 432 17.12 12.46 -2.15
CA CYS A 432 16.03 13.42 -2.13
C CYS A 432 16.50 14.88 -2.03
N GLY A 433 17.76 15.14 -1.68
CA GLY A 433 18.24 16.49 -1.34
C GLY A 433 18.06 17.55 -2.45
N SER A 434 18.02 17.12 -3.72
CA SER A 434 17.76 18.03 -4.85
C SER A 434 16.30 18.50 -4.95
N TYR A 435 15.37 17.83 -4.24
CA TYR A 435 13.93 18.07 -4.27
C TYR A 435 13.40 18.68 -2.97
N ASP A 436 14.29 19.09 -2.06
CA ASP A 436 13.90 19.60 -0.74
C ASP A 436 13.01 20.84 -0.83
N LYS A 437 13.21 21.68 -1.85
CA LYS A 437 12.40 22.88 -2.06
C LYS A 437 10.95 22.51 -2.36
N GLU A 438 10.73 21.60 -3.31
CA GLU A 438 9.40 21.12 -3.69
C GLU A 438 8.76 20.27 -2.59
N LEU A 439 9.58 19.52 -1.84
CA LEU A 439 9.10 18.64 -0.78
C LEU A 439 8.60 19.41 0.44
N PHE A 440 9.38 20.39 0.92
CA PHE A 440 9.09 21.12 2.16
C PHE A 440 8.33 22.42 1.93
N ASP A 441 8.61 23.14 0.84
CA ASP A 441 8.00 24.45 0.52
C ASP A 441 8.02 25.44 1.71
N ASP A 442 9.14 25.48 2.44
CA ASP A 442 9.27 26.21 3.72
C ASP A 442 10.35 27.32 3.71
N ASP A 443 10.92 27.62 2.55
CA ASP A 443 11.97 28.62 2.33
C ASP A 443 13.27 28.44 3.14
N PHE A 444 13.44 27.34 3.88
CA PHE A 444 14.66 27.06 4.66
C PHE A 444 15.81 26.45 3.86
N GLY A 445 15.60 26.21 2.56
CA GLY A 445 16.62 25.64 1.66
C GLY A 445 16.84 24.14 1.84
N PRO A 446 17.98 23.60 1.36
CA PRO A 446 18.26 22.17 1.40
C PRO A 446 18.37 21.62 2.83
N PHE A 447 17.90 20.40 3.03
CA PHE A 447 17.94 19.69 4.29
C PHE A 447 19.37 19.45 4.76
N GLY A 448 19.65 19.84 6.00
CA GLY A 448 20.98 19.78 6.59
C GLY A 448 21.93 20.90 6.17
N LYS A 449 21.50 21.81 5.27
CA LYS A 449 22.24 23.03 4.87
C LYS A 449 21.45 24.30 5.15
N GLU A 450 20.53 24.26 6.12
CA GLU A 450 19.60 25.36 6.39
C GLU A 450 20.30 26.64 6.90
N SER A 451 21.52 26.52 7.45
CA SER A 451 22.33 27.66 7.95
C SER A 451 23.29 28.26 6.91
N GLY A 452 23.35 27.73 5.68
CA GLY A 452 24.29 28.19 4.65
C GLY A 452 25.73 27.71 4.82
N GLU A 453 26.01 26.85 5.80
CA GLU A 453 27.30 26.18 5.97
C GLU A 453 27.26 24.80 5.30
N ASP A 454 28.35 24.42 4.64
CA ASP A 454 28.50 23.09 4.06
C ASP A 454 28.45 22.04 5.18
N ALA A 455 27.44 21.17 5.14
CA ALA A 455 27.24 20.01 5.99
C ALA A 455 28.40 18.98 6.05
N ASP A 456 29.57 19.30 5.50
CA ASP A 456 30.79 18.51 5.53
C ASP A 456 31.65 18.78 6.77
N GLU A 457 31.25 19.66 7.70
CA GLU A 457 31.97 19.82 8.96
C GLU A 457 31.95 18.52 9.79
N PRO A 458 33.12 18.03 10.24
CA PRO A 458 33.20 16.81 11.02
C PRO A 458 32.49 17.00 12.37
N VAL A 459 31.47 16.20 12.59
CA VAL A 459 30.71 16.11 13.83
C VAL A 459 31.36 15.06 14.72
N TYR A 460 31.93 15.47 15.84
CA TYR A 460 32.67 14.58 16.75
C TYR A 460 31.79 14.05 17.89
N ASN A 461 32.01 12.79 18.30
CA ASN A 461 31.43 12.26 19.53
C ASN A 461 32.16 12.81 20.78
N ARG A 462 31.64 12.50 21.98
CA ARG A 462 32.28 12.84 23.27
C ARG A 462 33.70 12.28 23.46
N PHE A 463 34.13 11.38 22.57
CA PHE A 463 35.45 10.74 22.56
C PHE A 463 36.36 11.24 21.43
N GLY A 464 35.95 12.28 20.69
CA GLY A 464 36.76 12.87 19.61
C GLY A 464 36.76 12.08 18.29
N ASN A 465 35.86 11.11 18.10
CA ASN A 465 35.71 10.38 16.83
C ASN A 465 34.67 11.04 15.94
N VAL A 466 34.96 11.15 14.64
CA VAL A 466 34.02 11.68 13.63
C VAL A 466 32.83 10.73 13.47
N ILE A 467 31.62 11.24 13.71
CA ILE A 467 30.35 10.55 13.52
C ILE A 467 29.74 10.88 12.15
N LYS A 468 29.99 12.08 11.61
CA LYS A 468 29.46 12.56 10.32
C LYS A 468 30.37 13.66 9.76
N GLY A 469 30.49 13.77 8.43
CA GLY A 469 31.38 14.74 7.76
C GLY A 469 32.74 14.13 7.41
N LYS A 470 33.48 14.77 6.49
CA LYS A 470 34.85 14.39 6.15
C LYS A 470 35.80 15.29 6.93
N GLU A 471 36.76 14.71 7.65
CA GLU A 471 37.89 15.48 8.15
C GLU A 471 38.60 16.14 6.96
N LYS A 472 38.74 17.47 7.01
CA LYS A 472 39.61 18.17 6.05
C LYS A 472 41.02 17.59 6.26
N PRO A 473 41.69 17.06 5.21
CA PRO A 473 43.05 16.59 5.35
C PRO A 473 43.90 17.76 5.87
N GLY A 474 44.47 17.57 7.06
CA GLY A 474 45.25 18.59 7.74
C GLY A 474 46.34 19.10 6.83
N ILE A 475 46.30 20.39 6.51
CA ILE A 475 47.53 21.12 6.19
C ILE A 475 48.19 21.30 7.55
N TRP A 476 49.23 20.50 7.81
CA TRP A 476 50.51 20.78 8.48
C TRP A 476 51.14 19.46 8.91
#